data_AF-X0XT18-F1
#
_entry.id   AF-X0XT18-F1
#
_cell.length_a   1.000
_cell.length_b   1.000
_cell.length_c   1.000
_cell.angle_alpha   90.00
_cell.angle_beta   90.00
_cell.angle_gamma   90.00
#
_symmetry.space_group_name_H-M   'P 1'
#
loop_
_entity.id
_entity.type
_entity.pdbx_description
1 polymer ?
#
loop_
_entity_poly.entity_id
_entity_poly.type
_entity_poly.pdbx_seq_one_letter_code
_entity_poly.pdbx_strand_id
1 'polypeptide(L)'
;MSSRTYSWNAFEQATTVAIGDSVTTIPLDSVDNLTPPGYLVIEPDDPTKREYIRFASINGLSLEGVTRGIEGSVDEPSGTAHEQGARVRTVAVHQWLNDIFDDIEDLEDGTSVIPTYLAIGGGNAMAANLDMGGGGFRVVDMGNGLADQDAATFKQVNDAEQAAKDYSDAQDLLYLP
;
A
#
# COMPACT_ATOMS: atom_id res chain seq x y z
N MET A 1 -3.36 -7.41 -5.11
CA MET A 1 -3.87 -7.80 -6.45
C MET A 1 -4.85 -6.71 -6.82
N SER A 2 -4.56 -5.85 -7.81
CA SER A 2 -5.43 -4.72 -8.18
C SER A 2 -6.85 -5.22 -8.48
N SER A 3 -7.80 -4.94 -7.57
CA SER A 3 -9.23 -5.03 -7.84
C SER A 3 -9.56 -3.87 -8.77
N ARG A 4 -10.01 -4.20 -9.98
CA ARG A 4 -10.43 -3.19 -10.95
C ARG A 4 -11.94 -3.08 -10.91
N THR A 5 -12.46 -1.99 -10.34
CA THR A 5 -13.86 -1.61 -10.54
C THR A 5 -14.11 -1.28 -12.00
N TYR A 6 -14.92 -2.10 -12.66
CA TYR A 6 -15.46 -1.79 -13.99
C TYR A 6 -16.58 -0.76 -13.82
N SER A 7 -16.26 0.52 -14.04
CA SER A 7 -17.20 1.65 -13.90
C SER A 7 -18.30 1.70 -14.98
N TRP A 8 -18.43 0.66 -15.81
CA TRP A 8 -19.54 0.50 -16.74
C TRP A 8 -20.82 -0.09 -16.11
N ASN A 9 -20.92 -0.09 -14.78
CA ASN A 9 -22.06 -0.63 -14.03
C ASN A 9 -23.13 0.43 -13.75
N ALA A 10 -23.81 0.89 -14.82
CA ALA A 10 -25.15 1.45 -14.68
C ALA A 10 -26.14 0.31 -14.39
N PHE A 11 -26.22 -0.14 -13.14
CA PHE A 11 -27.10 -1.22 -12.71
C PHE A 11 -28.16 -0.67 -11.75
N GLU A 12 -29.42 -0.78 -12.18
CA GLU A 12 -30.60 -0.53 -11.36
C GLU A 12 -31.60 -1.66 -11.62
N GLN A 13 -32.06 -2.35 -10.59
CA GLN A 13 -32.98 -3.49 -10.67
C GLN A 13 -33.97 -3.49 -9.50
N ALA A 14 -34.97 -4.38 -9.54
CA ALA A 14 -35.88 -4.63 -8.44
C ALA A 14 -35.64 -6.02 -7.82
N THR A 15 -36.00 -6.18 -6.55
CA THR A 15 -36.02 -7.50 -5.89
C THR A 15 -37.23 -8.31 -6.36
N THR A 16 -37.01 -9.60 -6.64
CA THR A 16 -38.10 -10.50 -7.04
C THR A 16 -38.87 -11.09 -5.87
N VAL A 17 -38.35 -10.94 -4.65
CA VAL A 17 -38.96 -11.39 -3.39
C VAL A 17 -38.75 -10.35 -2.30
N ALA A 18 -39.58 -10.41 -1.25
CA ALA A 18 -39.36 -9.61 -0.04
C ALA A 18 -38.09 -10.08 0.69
N ILE A 19 -37.35 -9.14 1.26
CA ILE A 19 -36.12 -9.38 2.01
C ILE A 19 -36.41 -9.21 3.50
N GLY A 20 -36.20 -10.28 4.27
CA GLY A 20 -36.29 -10.25 5.74
C GLY A 20 -34.93 -10.07 6.43
N ASP A 21 -35.01 -9.99 7.75
CA ASP A 21 -33.97 -9.53 8.69
C ASP A 21 -32.77 -10.49 8.82
N SER A 22 -32.84 -11.69 8.22
CA SER A 22 -31.81 -12.74 8.34
C SER A 22 -31.48 -13.41 7.01
N VAL A 23 -31.82 -12.78 5.89
CA VAL A 23 -31.63 -13.36 4.55
C VAL A 23 -30.18 -13.20 4.08
N THR A 24 -29.57 -14.30 3.66
CA THR A 24 -28.18 -14.34 3.15
C THR A 24 -28.08 -14.44 1.62
N THR A 25 -29.22 -14.49 0.92
CA THR A 25 -29.32 -14.60 -0.54
C THR A 25 -30.40 -13.66 -1.06
N ILE A 26 -30.07 -12.79 -2.01
CA ILE A 26 -31.02 -11.81 -2.57
C ILE A 26 -31.24 -12.11 -4.05
N PRO A 27 -32.44 -12.55 -4.46
CA PRO A 27 -32.75 -12.75 -5.87
C PRO A 27 -33.18 -11.43 -6.53
N LEU A 28 -32.65 -11.18 -7.73
CA LEU A 28 -32.88 -9.99 -8.53
C LEU A 28 -33.51 -10.37 -9.88
N ASP A 29 -34.11 -9.39 -10.57
CA ASP A 29 -34.65 -9.59 -11.93
C ASP A 29 -33.56 -9.79 -12.99
N SER A 30 -32.38 -9.20 -12.79
CA SER A 30 -31.18 -9.40 -13.59
C SER A 30 -29.93 -9.14 -12.74
N VAL A 31 -28.81 -9.75 -13.13
CA VAL A 31 -27.47 -9.50 -12.59
C VAL A 31 -26.48 -9.09 -13.68
N ASP A 32 -26.98 -8.76 -14.87
CA ASP A 32 -26.14 -8.46 -16.02
C ASP A 32 -25.18 -7.30 -15.70
N ASN A 33 -23.90 -7.51 -16.02
CA ASN A 33 -22.78 -6.60 -15.75
C ASN A 33 -22.40 -6.43 -14.27
N LEU A 34 -23.09 -7.04 -13.30
CA LEU A 34 -22.56 -7.09 -11.93
C LEU A 34 -21.30 -7.96 -11.86
N THR A 35 -20.25 -7.41 -11.28
CA THR A 35 -19.00 -8.14 -11.02
C THR A 35 -18.87 -8.39 -9.52
N PRO A 36 -18.74 -9.65 -9.07
CA PRO A 36 -18.46 -9.97 -7.68
C PRO A 36 -16.95 -9.86 -7.35
N PRO A 37 -16.56 -9.54 -6.10
CA PRO A 37 -17.42 -9.02 -5.03
C PRO A 37 -17.82 -7.56 -5.28
N GLY A 38 -18.95 -7.12 -4.73
CA GLY A 38 -19.44 -5.76 -4.97
C GLY A 38 -20.35 -5.22 -3.89
N TYR A 39 -20.68 -3.93 -4.03
CA TYR A 39 -21.53 -3.16 -3.12
C TYR A 39 -22.76 -2.63 -3.83
N LEU A 40 -23.92 -2.82 -3.21
CA LEU A 40 -25.21 -2.31 -3.69
C LEU A 40 -25.90 -1.52 -2.58
N VAL A 41 -26.85 -0.69 -2.99
CA VAL A 41 -27.78 0.00 -2.09
C VAL A 41 -29.20 -0.41 -2.46
N ILE A 42 -29.95 -0.85 -1.45
CA ILE A 42 -31.38 -1.15 -1.53
C ILE A 42 -32.16 0.10 -1.08
N GLU A 43 -33.24 0.39 -1.79
CA GLU A 43 -34.08 1.59 -1.66
C GLU A 43 -33.26 2.88 -1.55
N PRO A 44 -32.36 3.18 -2.52
CA PRO A 44 -31.47 4.35 -2.44
C PRO A 44 -32.22 5.67 -2.32
N ASP A 45 -33.43 5.74 -2.87
CA ASP A 45 -34.22 6.96 -2.96
C ASP A 45 -35.16 7.16 -1.73
N ASP A 46 -35.20 6.20 -0.79
CA ASP A 46 -35.94 6.31 0.47
C ASP A 46 -34.98 6.29 1.68
N PRO A 47 -34.70 7.44 2.31
CA PRO A 47 -33.77 7.51 3.44
C PRO A 47 -34.26 6.79 4.70
N THR A 48 -35.53 6.39 4.78
CA THR A 48 -36.07 5.65 5.92
C THR A 48 -35.94 4.13 5.77
N LYS A 49 -35.57 3.68 4.58
CA LYS A 49 -35.36 2.26 4.27
C LYS A 49 -34.04 1.99 3.55
N ARG A 50 -33.19 2.99 3.37
CA ARG A 50 -31.93 2.83 2.64
C ARG A 50 -31.03 1.83 3.35
N GLU A 51 -30.60 0.81 2.63
CA GLU A 51 -29.66 -0.18 3.15
C GLU A 51 -28.49 -0.39 2.18
N TYR A 52 -27.28 -0.37 2.72
CA TYR A 52 -26.07 -0.74 1.99
C TYR A 52 -25.74 -2.20 2.28
N ILE A 53 -25.35 -2.92 1.22
CA ILE A 53 -24.98 -4.33 1.30
C ILE A 53 -23.69 -4.61 0.54
N ARG A 54 -22.99 -5.66 0.95
CA ARG A 54 -21.86 -6.25 0.21
C ARG A 54 -22.20 -7.69 -0.16
N PHE A 55 -21.88 -8.12 -1.38
CA PHE A 55 -22.03 -9.50 -1.81
C PHE A 55 -20.69 -10.09 -2.25
N ALA A 56 -20.53 -11.41 -2.09
CA ALA A 56 -19.28 -12.11 -2.37
C ALA A 56 -19.28 -12.78 -3.75
N SER A 57 -20.43 -13.30 -4.18
CA SER A 57 -20.57 -14.04 -5.43
C SER A 57 -21.98 -13.86 -6.03
N ILE A 58 -22.13 -14.30 -7.28
CA ILE A 58 -23.40 -14.32 -8.01
C ILE A 58 -23.63 -15.76 -8.49
N ASN A 59 -24.83 -16.28 -8.25
CA ASN A 59 -25.26 -17.60 -8.69
C ASN A 59 -26.62 -17.51 -9.39
N GLY A 60 -26.63 -17.66 -10.70
CA GLY A 60 -27.83 -17.38 -11.51
C GLY A 60 -28.23 -15.91 -11.36
N LEU A 61 -29.46 -15.66 -10.90
CA LEU A 61 -29.99 -14.31 -10.63
C LEU A 61 -29.93 -13.92 -9.15
N SER A 62 -29.17 -14.65 -8.34
CA SER A 62 -29.07 -14.45 -6.90
C SER A 62 -27.70 -13.95 -6.49
N LEU A 63 -27.69 -12.97 -5.58
CA LEU A 63 -26.49 -12.58 -4.84
C LEU A 63 -26.26 -13.55 -3.68
N GLU A 64 -25.02 -13.98 -3.49
CA GLU A 64 -24.63 -14.87 -2.39
C GLU A 64 -23.55 -14.25 -1.50
N GLY A 65 -23.46 -14.75 -0.26
CA GLY A 65 -22.51 -14.23 0.74
C GLY A 65 -22.81 -12.78 1.13
N VAL A 66 -24.10 -12.42 1.19
CA VAL A 66 -24.52 -11.04 1.45
C VAL A 66 -24.26 -10.65 2.89
N THR A 67 -23.49 -9.59 3.08
CA THR A 67 -23.40 -8.85 4.35
C THR A 67 -24.36 -7.67 4.30
N ARG A 68 -25.29 -7.64 5.26
CA ARG A 68 -26.39 -6.68 5.40
C ARG A 68 -26.01 -5.55 6.36
N GLY A 69 -26.77 -4.46 6.34
CA GLY A 69 -26.69 -3.38 7.34
C GLY A 69 -25.29 -2.81 7.54
N ILE A 70 -24.51 -2.64 6.46
CA ILE A 70 -23.17 -2.05 6.57
C ILE A 70 -23.27 -0.54 6.85
N GLU A 71 -22.16 0.07 7.27
CA GLU A 71 -22.10 1.48 7.64
C GLU A 71 -22.78 2.40 6.62
N GLY A 72 -23.65 3.28 7.12
CA GLY A 72 -24.51 4.19 6.36
C GLY A 72 -25.94 3.66 6.13
N SER A 73 -26.24 2.44 6.53
CA SER A 73 -27.60 1.87 6.45
C SER A 73 -28.52 2.45 7.52
N VAL A 74 -29.84 2.35 7.32
CA VAL A 74 -30.81 2.78 8.33
C VAL A 74 -30.71 1.92 9.60
N ASP A 75 -30.62 0.59 9.45
CA ASP A 75 -30.46 -0.33 10.57
C ASP A 75 -29.13 -1.11 10.47
N GLU A 76 -28.15 -0.69 11.27
CA GLU A 76 -26.86 -1.38 11.43
C GLU A 76 -26.86 -2.24 12.71
N PRO A 77 -26.21 -3.43 12.71
CA PRO A 77 -25.58 -4.14 11.60
C PRO A 77 -26.53 -5.14 10.90
N SER A 78 -27.80 -5.17 11.31
CA SER A 78 -28.74 -6.25 11.03
C SER A 78 -29.36 -6.16 9.62
N GLY A 79 -29.40 -4.95 9.05
CA GLY A 79 -30.20 -4.63 7.88
C GLY A 79 -31.68 -4.38 8.22
N THR A 80 -32.41 -3.85 7.25
CA THR A 80 -33.84 -3.52 7.36
C THR A 80 -34.66 -4.48 6.50
N ALA A 81 -35.93 -4.69 6.84
CA ALA A 81 -36.83 -5.47 6.00
C ALA A 81 -37.25 -4.65 4.76
N HIS A 82 -37.22 -5.28 3.59
CA HIS A 82 -37.65 -4.66 2.34
C HIS A 82 -38.78 -5.46 1.70
N GLU A 83 -39.77 -4.75 1.19
CA GLU A 83 -40.86 -5.37 0.45
C GLU A 83 -40.38 -5.90 -0.92
N GLN A 84 -41.16 -6.81 -1.51
CA GLN A 84 -40.92 -7.25 -2.88
C GLN A 84 -40.97 -6.04 -3.83
N GLY A 85 -40.05 -6.00 -4.80
CA GLY A 85 -39.94 -4.89 -5.76
C GLY A 85 -39.11 -3.71 -5.25
N ALA A 86 -38.42 -3.86 -4.11
CA ALA A 86 -37.47 -2.87 -3.61
C ALA A 86 -36.40 -2.58 -4.67
N ARG A 87 -36.10 -1.30 -4.88
CA ARG A 87 -35.13 -0.86 -5.89
C ARG A 87 -33.71 -1.09 -5.38
N VAL A 88 -32.84 -1.62 -6.22
CA VAL A 88 -31.45 -1.91 -5.92
C VAL A 88 -30.57 -1.19 -6.94
N ARG A 89 -29.55 -0.46 -6.48
CA ARG A 89 -28.62 0.29 -7.33
C ARG A 89 -27.16 0.02 -6.93
N THR A 90 -26.24 0.08 -7.88
CA THR A 90 -24.80 0.01 -7.57
C THR A 90 -24.30 1.26 -6.85
N VAL A 91 -23.39 1.08 -5.90
CA VAL A 91 -22.70 2.19 -5.22
C VAL A 91 -21.32 2.38 -5.85
N ALA A 92 -21.30 2.88 -7.08
CA ALA A 92 -20.08 2.99 -7.87
C ALA A 92 -18.99 3.83 -7.19
N VAL A 93 -19.36 4.88 -6.45
CA VAL A 93 -18.39 5.76 -5.77
C VAL A 93 -17.74 5.05 -4.57
N HIS A 94 -18.49 4.25 -3.81
CA HIS A 94 -17.93 3.52 -2.67
C HIS A 94 -16.94 2.45 -3.13
N GLN A 95 -17.27 1.74 -4.22
CA GLN A 95 -16.34 0.77 -4.84
C GLN A 95 -15.09 1.44 -5.38
N TRP A 96 -15.25 2.57 -6.08
CA TRP A 96 -14.12 3.31 -6.63
C TRP A 96 -13.19 3.89 -5.55
N LEU A 97 -13.76 4.42 -4.47
CA LEU A 97 -12.96 4.93 -3.35
C LEU A 97 -12.24 3.80 -2.60
N ASN A 98 -12.92 2.67 -2.33
CA ASN A 98 -12.26 1.54 -1.68
C ASN A 98 -11.14 0.96 -2.54
N ASP A 99 -11.34 0.79 -3.86
CA ASP A 99 -10.25 0.34 -4.76
C ASP A 99 -9.07 1.33 -4.75
N ILE A 100 -9.34 2.64 -4.73
CA ILE A 100 -8.28 3.65 -4.63
C ILE A 100 -7.54 3.53 -3.30
N PHE A 101 -8.25 3.38 -2.18
CA PHE A 101 -7.63 3.28 -0.87
C PHE A 101 -6.85 1.97 -0.71
N ASP A 102 -7.37 0.86 -1.21
CA ASP A 102 -6.68 -0.43 -1.24
C ASP A 102 -5.42 -0.36 -2.12
N ASP A 103 -5.49 0.25 -3.31
CA ASP A 103 -4.31 0.46 -4.17
C ASP A 103 -3.29 1.43 -3.53
N ILE A 104 -3.74 2.42 -2.75
CA ILE A 104 -2.88 3.32 -1.97
C ILE A 104 -2.20 2.58 -0.82
N GLU A 105 -2.93 1.69 -0.12
CA GLU A 105 -2.38 0.85 0.95
C GLU A 105 -1.37 -0.14 0.37
N ASP A 106 -1.68 -0.82 -0.73
CA ASP A 106 -0.76 -1.69 -1.48
C ASP A 106 0.50 -0.89 -1.93
N LEU A 107 0.33 0.39 -2.32
CA LEU A 107 1.45 1.26 -2.67
C LEU A 107 2.27 1.66 -1.44
N GLU A 108 1.64 2.01 -0.32
CA GLU A 108 2.30 2.35 0.94
C GLU A 108 3.16 1.17 1.40
N ASP A 109 2.59 -0.04 1.43
CA ASP A 109 3.28 -1.29 1.73
C ASP A 109 4.41 -1.58 0.72
N GLY A 110 4.18 -1.30 -0.57
CA GLY A 110 5.21 -1.39 -1.61
C GLY A 110 6.32 -0.34 -1.50
N THR A 111 6.04 0.83 -0.92
CA THR A 111 7.01 1.92 -0.70
C THR A 111 7.83 1.80 0.57
N SER A 112 7.62 0.73 1.36
CA SER A 112 8.61 0.25 2.35
C SER A 112 10.00 -0.02 1.71
N VAL A 113 10.07 -0.02 0.36
CA VAL A 113 11.28 -0.18 -0.43
C VAL A 113 11.53 1.02 -1.37
N ILE A 114 11.55 2.25 -0.85
CA ILE A 114 12.34 3.33 -1.48
C ILE A 114 13.73 3.37 -0.81
N PRO A 115 14.72 2.56 -1.24
CA PRO A 115 16.07 2.67 -0.74
C PRO A 115 16.78 3.74 -1.57
N THR A 116 16.31 5.00 -1.58
CA THR A 116 17.15 6.01 -2.25
C THR A 116 18.32 6.41 -1.36
N TYR A 117 18.24 6.25 -0.03
CA TYR A 117 19.39 6.41 0.87
C TYR A 117 19.20 5.53 2.12
N LEU A 118 20.20 4.70 2.48
CA LEU A 118 20.31 4.18 3.84
C LEU A 118 20.60 5.37 4.76
N ALA A 119 19.58 5.87 5.46
CA ALA A 119 19.76 6.96 6.41
C ALA A 119 20.49 6.41 7.66
N ILE A 120 21.81 6.57 7.71
CA ILE A 120 22.59 6.36 8.94
C ILE A 120 22.42 7.63 9.79
N GLY A 121 21.38 7.66 10.62
CA GLY A 121 21.13 8.76 11.55
C GLY A 121 22.22 8.83 12.62
N GLY A 122 22.89 9.98 12.77
CA GLY A 122 24.03 10.20 13.68
C GLY A 122 23.73 10.14 15.19
N GLY A 123 22.63 9.51 15.60
CA GLY A 123 22.20 9.45 17.00
C GLY A 123 22.61 8.16 17.73
N ASN A 124 22.75 7.04 17.01
CA ASN A 124 23.03 5.73 17.62
C ASN A 124 24.27 5.09 17.01
N ALA A 125 25.15 4.56 17.86
CA ALA A 125 26.24 3.70 17.41
C ALA A 125 25.67 2.51 16.61
N MET A 126 26.30 2.15 15.49
CA MET A 126 25.94 0.92 14.79
C MET A 126 26.21 -0.26 15.73
N ALA A 127 25.18 -1.06 16.03
CA ALA A 127 25.31 -2.22 16.90
C ALA A 127 26.02 -3.42 16.23
N ALA A 128 26.31 -3.32 14.93
CA ALA A 128 27.00 -4.32 14.12
C ALA A 128 27.83 -3.64 13.02
N ASN A 129 28.70 -4.41 12.36
CA ASN A 129 29.49 -3.93 11.24
C ASN A 129 28.60 -3.58 10.04
N LEU A 130 28.94 -2.49 9.35
CA LEU A 130 28.38 -2.21 8.03
C LEU A 130 29.00 -3.18 7.02
N ASP A 131 28.21 -4.16 6.55
CA ASP A 131 28.60 -5.03 5.44
C ASP A 131 28.26 -4.34 4.12
N MET A 132 29.29 -3.90 3.40
CA MET A 132 29.15 -3.31 2.05
C MET A 132 29.23 -4.37 0.93
N GLY A 133 29.28 -5.66 1.28
CA GLY A 133 29.38 -6.77 0.33
C GLY A 133 30.69 -6.80 -0.47
N GLY A 134 30.81 -7.77 -1.39
CA GLY A 134 31.99 -7.99 -2.22
C GLY A 134 32.08 -7.14 -3.50
N GLY A 135 31.25 -6.09 -3.64
CA GLY A 135 31.01 -5.41 -4.92
C GLY A 135 31.98 -4.28 -5.28
N GLY A 136 33.03 -4.03 -4.50
CA GLY A 136 33.94 -2.90 -4.76
C GLY A 136 33.27 -1.52 -4.56
N PHE A 137 32.28 -1.44 -3.68
CA PHE A 137 31.62 -0.19 -3.34
C PHE A 137 32.61 0.77 -2.67
N ARG A 138 32.60 2.03 -3.12
CA ARG A 138 33.46 3.11 -2.60
C ARG A 138 32.61 4.10 -1.84
N VAL A 139 33.11 4.54 -0.68
CA VAL A 139 32.60 5.75 -0.03
C VAL A 139 33.28 6.94 -0.72
N VAL A 140 32.49 7.80 -1.36
CA VAL A 140 32.95 8.96 -2.14
C VAL A 140 32.55 10.27 -1.44
N ASP A 141 33.15 11.38 -1.86
CA ASP A 141 32.87 12.73 -1.34
C ASP A 141 33.04 12.88 0.18
N MET A 142 33.91 12.07 0.78
CA MET A 142 34.30 12.21 2.18
C MET A 142 35.19 13.44 2.39
N GLY A 143 34.89 14.21 3.44
CA GLY A 143 35.83 15.19 3.98
C GLY A 143 37.06 14.50 4.58
N ASN A 144 38.18 15.22 4.65
CA ASN A 144 39.36 14.74 5.37
C ASN A 144 39.04 14.58 6.86
N GLY A 145 39.47 13.46 7.44
CA GLY A 145 39.38 13.25 8.89
C GLY A 145 40.22 14.28 9.64
N LEU A 146 39.64 14.86 10.70
CA LEU A 146 40.27 15.88 11.55
C LEU A 146 40.44 15.40 13.00
N ALA A 147 39.60 14.46 13.45
CA ALA A 147 39.67 13.83 14.76
C ALA A 147 40.22 12.40 14.67
N ASP A 148 40.72 11.87 15.79
CA ASP A 148 41.29 10.52 15.87
C ASP A 148 40.28 9.42 15.53
N GLN A 149 38.98 9.70 15.68
CA GLN A 149 37.90 8.76 15.38
C GLN A 149 37.40 8.84 13.93
N ASP A 150 37.89 9.80 13.15
CA ASP A 150 37.45 9.98 11.77
C ASP A 150 38.13 8.95 10.85
N ALA A 151 37.40 8.52 9.83
CA ALA A 151 37.99 7.74 8.75
C ALA A 151 38.91 8.61 7.89
N ALA A 152 40.08 8.07 7.50
CA ALA A 152 41.00 8.75 6.59
C ALA A 152 40.55 8.62 5.13
N THR A 153 40.69 9.71 4.35
CA THR A 153 40.49 9.65 2.90
C THR A 153 41.70 9.01 2.20
N PHE A 154 41.50 8.49 0.99
CA PHE A 154 42.61 7.96 0.17
C PHE A 154 43.72 9.00 -0.06
N LYS A 155 43.35 10.28 -0.17
CA LYS A 155 44.33 11.36 -0.30
C LYS A 155 45.20 11.49 0.95
N GLN A 156 44.62 11.46 2.14
CA GLN A 156 45.37 11.57 3.40
C GLN A 156 46.39 10.44 3.56
N VAL A 157 46.03 9.22 3.15
CA VAL A 157 46.95 8.07 3.17
C VAL A 157 48.09 8.26 2.16
N ASN A 158 47.80 8.68 0.92
CA ASN A 158 48.83 8.89 -0.09
C ASN A 158 49.79 10.03 0.25
N ASP A 159 49.28 11.13 0.82
CA ASP A 159 50.13 12.25 1.23
C ASP A 159 51.09 11.81 2.35
N ALA A 160 50.62 10.99 3.29
CA ALA A 160 51.46 10.44 4.35
C ALA A 160 52.50 9.45 3.80
N GLU A 161 52.11 8.60 2.85
CA GLU A 161 53.05 7.70 2.16
C GLU A 161 54.13 8.47 1.41
N GLN A 162 53.75 9.54 0.69
CA GLN A 162 54.69 10.38 -0.03
C GLN A 162 55.67 11.08 0.93
N ALA A 163 55.16 11.66 2.02
CA ALA A 163 56.01 12.31 3.02
C ALA A 163 57.02 11.33 3.65
N ALA A 164 56.64 10.07 3.86
CA ALA A 164 57.54 9.05 4.35
C ALA A 164 58.66 8.69 3.35
N LYS A 165 58.33 8.61 2.05
CA LYS A 165 59.31 8.38 0.98
C LYS A 165 60.29 9.55 0.88
N ASP A 166 59.77 10.77 0.86
CA ASP A 166 60.60 11.98 0.77
C ASP A 166 61.61 12.06 1.94
N TYR A 167 61.18 11.67 3.15
CA TYR A 167 62.06 11.60 4.31
C TYR A 167 63.16 10.53 4.15
N SER A 168 62.80 9.34 3.67
CA SER A 168 63.76 8.26 3.42
C SER A 168 64.80 8.67 2.38
N ASP A 169 64.35 9.21 1.24
CA ASP A 169 65.22 9.67 0.16
C ASP A 169 66.17 10.79 0.64
N ALA A 170 65.67 11.69 1.49
CA ALA A 170 66.48 12.73 2.11
C ALA A 170 67.53 12.17 3.07
N GLN A 171 67.23 11.12 3.83
CA GLN A 171 68.22 10.45 4.68
C GLN A 171 69.29 9.75 3.85
N ASP A 172 68.89 9.03 2.79
CA ASP A 172 69.83 8.35 1.90
C ASP A 172 70.79 9.35 1.23
N LEU A 173 70.31 10.54 0.87
CA LEU A 173 71.16 11.61 0.32
C LEU A 173 72.18 12.17 1.32
N LEU A 174 71.85 12.18 2.61
CA LEU A 174 72.73 12.69 3.67
C LEU A 174 73.88 11.71 4.02
N TYR A 175 73.71 10.44 3.67
CA TYR A 175 74.66 9.35 3.95
C TYR A 175 75.43 8.87 2.71
N LEU A 176 75.29 9.54 1.56
CA LEU A 176 76.17 9.36 0.41
C LEU A 176 77.57 9.97 0.74
N PRO A 177 78.66 9.20 0.64
CA PRO A 177 80.02 9.71 0.84
C PRO A 177 80.49 10.70 -0.23
#